data_AF-N1UWM6-F1
#
_entry.id   AF-N1UWM6-F1
#
_cell.length_a   1.000
_cell.length_b   1.000
_cell.length_c   1.000
_cell.angle_alpha   90.00
_cell.angle_beta   90.00
_cell.angle_gamma   90.00
#
_symmetry.space_group_name_H-M   'P 1'
#
loop_
_entity.id
_entity.type
_entity.pdbx_description
1 polymer ?
#
loop_
_entity_poly.entity_id
_entity_poly.type
_entity_poly.pdbx_seq_one_letter_code
_entity_poly.pdbx_strand_id
1 'polypeptide(L)' 'MRRGHPLVFDGAHAAAAAALAAGDAGARTYLAEHPELVDLVDCSDLGSAADVDTPADLPLLQDHGRDG' A
#
# COMPACT_ATOMS: atom_id res chain seq x y z
N MET A 1 12.87 4.35 -2.89
CA MET A 1 11.77 3.45 -2.50
C MET A 1 10.51 3.93 -3.16
N ARG A 2 9.69 3.01 -3.70
CA ARG A 2 8.41 3.35 -4.34
C ARG A 2 7.31 3.19 -3.30
N ARG A 3 6.44 4.18 -3.13
CA ARG A 3 5.29 4.11 -2.21
C ARG A 3 4.43 2.88 -2.52
N GLY A 4 3.99 2.19 -1.48
CA GLY A 4 3.20 0.97 -1.54
C GLY A 4 2.53 0.71 -0.19
N HIS A 5 1.83 -0.41 -0.08
CA HIS A 5 1.17 -0.81 1.17
C HIS A 5 2.21 -1.28 2.22
N PRO A 6 1.92 -1.15 3.53
CA PRO A 6 0.70 -0.60 4.14
C PRO A 6 0.65 0.94 4.17
N LEU A 7 -0.56 1.51 4.18
CA LEU A 7 -0.79 2.94 4.40
C LEU A 7 -1.56 3.17 5.70
N VAL A 8 -1.16 4.17 6.47
CA VAL A 8 -1.84 4.61 7.68
C VAL A 8 -2.40 6.01 7.44
N PHE A 9 -3.67 6.20 7.76
CA PHE A 9 -4.37 7.48 7.62
C PHE A 9 -4.91 7.93 8.97
N ASP A 10 -4.86 9.25 9.22
CA ASP A 10 -5.82 9.87 10.12
C ASP A 10 -7.25 9.77 9.55
N GLY A 11 -8.25 9.70 10.41
CA GLY A 11 -9.65 9.51 10.01
C GLY A 11 -10.18 10.60 9.06
N ALA A 12 -9.75 11.86 9.22
CA ALA A 12 -10.18 12.94 8.34
C ALA A 12 -9.61 12.77 6.93
N HIS A 13 -8.34 12.37 6.82
CA HIS A 13 -7.69 12.12 5.53
C HIS A 13 -8.25 10.87 4.85
N ALA A 14 -8.60 9.83 5.60
CA ALA A 14 -9.28 8.66 5.06
C ALA A 14 -10.64 9.04 4.44
N ALA A 15 -11.43 9.86 5.13
CA ALA A 15 -12.72 10.33 4.61
C ALA A 15 -12.56 11.19 3.35
N ALA A 16 -11.57 12.10 3.33
CA ALA A 16 -11.28 12.92 2.16
C ALA A 16 -10.82 12.08 0.96
N ALA A 17 -9.94 11.10 1.18
CA ALA A 17 -9.50 10.18 0.14
C ALA A 17 -10.65 9.33 -0.42
N ALA A 18 -11.54 8.84 0.45
CA ALA A 18 -12.71 8.07 0.06
C ALA A 18 -13.69 8.88 -0.81
N ALA A 19 -13.84 10.17 -0.56
CA ALA A 19 -14.69 11.06 -1.36
C ALA A 19 -14.19 11.23 -2.81
N LEU A 20 -12.88 11.07 -3.05
CA LEU A 20 -12.26 11.13 -4.38
C LEU A 20 -12.11 9.76 -5.05
N ALA A 21 -12.37 8.67 -4.32
CA ALA A 21 -12.18 7.33 -4.82
C ALA A 21 -13.24 6.98 -5.88
N ALA A 22 -12.77 6.52 -7.04
CA ALA A 22 -13.63 6.01 -8.12
C ALA A 22 -13.04 4.71 -8.67
N GLY A 23 -13.86 3.66 -8.74
CA GLY A 23 -13.40 2.31 -9.08
C GLY A 23 -12.22 1.88 -8.21
N ASP A 24 -11.20 1.28 -8.84
CA ASP A 24 -10.02 0.76 -8.14
C ASP A 24 -8.92 1.81 -7.93
N ALA A 25 -9.26 3.11 -8.06
CA ALA A 25 -8.31 4.19 -7.83
C ALA A 25 -7.89 4.29 -6.36
N GLY A 26 -8.78 3.95 -5.43
CA GLY A 26 -8.56 4.10 -3.99
C GLY A 26 -8.12 5.53 -3.64
N ALA A 27 -7.12 5.65 -2.76
CA ALA A 27 -6.57 6.94 -2.33
C ALA A 27 -5.55 7.55 -3.31
N ARG A 28 -5.30 6.96 -4.49
CA ARG A 28 -4.20 7.41 -5.38
C ARG A 28 -4.33 8.87 -5.80
N THR A 29 -5.55 9.33 -6.10
CA THR A 29 -5.82 10.73 -6.47
C THR A 29 -5.46 11.67 -5.31
N TYR A 30 -6.01 11.38 -4.12
CA TYR A 30 -5.75 12.18 -2.91
C TYR A 30 -4.24 12.27 -2.59
N LEU A 31 -3.52 11.15 -2.64
CA LEU A 31 -2.07 11.10 -2.38
C LEU A 31 -1.23 11.77 -3.48
N ALA A 32 -1.76 11.94 -4.69
CA ALA A 32 -1.09 12.67 -5.75
C ALA A 32 -1.29 14.18 -5.60
N GLU A 33 -2.45 14.61 -5.09
CA GLU A 33 -2.77 16.02 -4.81
C GLU A 33 -2.11 16.54 -3.53
N HIS A 34 -1.78 15.65 -2.59
CA HIS A 34 -1.20 15.98 -1.28
C HIS A 34 0.14 15.27 -0.98
N PRO A 35 1.17 15.42 -1.83
CA PRO A 35 2.47 14.78 -1.60
C PRO A 35 3.18 15.25 -0.32
N GLU A 36 2.89 16.47 0.14
CA GLU A 36 3.42 17.07 1.36
C GLU A 36 2.96 16.40 2.65
N LEU A 37 1.86 15.64 2.59
CA LEU A 37 1.30 14.90 3.74
C LEU A 37 1.87 13.48 3.85
N VAL A 38 2.76 13.07 2.94
CA VAL A 38 3.27 11.69 2.85
C VAL A 38 4.64 11.57 3.49
N ASP A 39 4.67 10.94 4.66
CA ASP A 39 5.90 10.47 5.31
C ASP A 39 6.23 9.04 4.86
N LEU A 40 7.42 8.84 4.29
CA LEU A 40 7.88 7.50 3.90
C LEU A 40 8.60 6.81 5.06
N VAL A 41 8.15 5.61 5.40
CA VAL A 41 8.78 4.72 6.37
C VAL A 41 9.42 3.56 5.62
N ASP A 42 10.69 3.26 5.90
CA ASP A 42 11.37 2.10 5.33
C ASP A 42 10.93 0.84 6.10
N CYS A 43 10.30 -0.09 5.37
CA CYS A 43 9.85 -1.38 5.87
C CYS A 43 10.45 -2.54 5.06
N SER A 44 11.56 -2.31 4.34
CA SER A 44 12.14 -3.29 3.41
C SER A 44 12.68 -4.55 4.10
N ASP A 45 12.91 -4.50 5.41
CA ASP A 45 13.33 -5.62 6.25
C ASP A 45 12.17 -6.43 6.84
N LEU A 46 10.93 -5.91 6.79
CA LEU A 46 9.76 -6.55 7.39
C LEU A 46 9.03 -7.53 6.47
N GLY A 47 9.29 -7.47 5.16
CA GLY A 47 8.67 -8.35 4.18
C GLY A 47 8.59 -7.77 2.78
N SER A 48 7.93 -8.51 1.89
CA SER A 48 7.72 -8.11 0.50
C SER A 48 6.41 -7.34 0.34
N ALA A 49 6.45 -6.26 -0.45
CA ALA A 49 5.26 -5.52 -0.89
C ALA A 49 4.68 -6.02 -2.22
N ALA A 50 5.06 -7.23 -2.65
CA ALA A 50 4.58 -7.83 -3.90
C ALA A 50 3.15 -8.34 -3.75
N ASP A 51 2.28 -7.95 -4.69
CA ASP A 51 0.90 -8.44 -4.77
C ASP A 51 0.85 -9.84 -5.41
N VAL A 52 -0.16 -10.63 -5.06
CA VAL A 52 -0.44 -11.96 -5.64
C VAL A 52 -1.66 -11.83 -6.54
N ASP A 53 -1.45 -11.45 -7.80
CA ASP A 53 -2.52 -11.13 -8.75
C ASP A 53 -2.91 -12.31 -9.66
N THR A 54 -2.01 -13.26 -9.85
CA THR A 54 -2.17 -14.38 -10.76
C THR A 54 -1.79 -15.71 -10.08
N PRO A 55 -2.24 -16.86 -10.62
CA PRO A 55 -1.79 -18.16 -10.12
C PRO A 55 -0.27 -18.37 -10.15
N ALA A 56 0.44 -17.66 -11.03
CA ALA A 56 1.91 -17.73 -11.09
C ALA A 56 2.57 -17.05 -9.87
N ASP A 57 1.85 -16.19 -9.15
CA ASP A 57 2.35 -15.42 -8.00
C ASP A 57 2.18 -16.19 -6.66
N LEU A 58 1.47 -17.32 -6.65
CA LEU A 58 1.30 -18.18 -5.47
C LEU A 58 2.60 -18.55 -4.73
N PRO A 59 3.74 -18.79 -5.40
CA PRO A 59 5.02 -19.04 -4.72
C PRO A 59 5.46 -17.89 -3.80
N LEU A 60 5.03 -16.63 -4.04
CA LEU A 60 5.36 -15.48 -3.18
C LEU A 60 4.82 -15.64 -1.75
N LEU A 61 3.76 -16.42 -1.55
CA LEU A 61 3.19 -16.71 -0.23
C LEU A 61 4.05 -17.70 0.57
N GLN A 62 4.81 -18.56 -0.12
CA GLN A 62 5.62 -19.60 0.53
C GLN A 62 6.91 -19.05 1.14
N ASP A 63 7.36 -17.89 0.67
CA ASP A 63 8.54 -17.17 1.20
C ASP A 63 8.24 -16.49 2.55
N HIS A 64 6.98 -16.27 2.93
CA HIS A 64 6.61 -15.63 4.21
C HIS A 64 6.50 -16.59 5.41
N GLY A 65 6.80 -17.88 5.25
CA GLY A 65 6.48 -18.93 6.23
C GLY A 65 7.63 -19.82 6.70
N ARG A 66 8.90 -19.44 6.49
CA ARG A 66 10.07 -20.28 6.81
C ARG A 66 11.05 -19.67 7.84
N ASP A 67 10.66 -18.60 8.51
CA ASP A 67 11.39 -18.06 9.65
C ASP A 67 10.66 -18.43 10.94
N GLY A 68 10.82 -19.70 11.35
CA GLY A 68 10.26 -20.30 12.56
C GLY A 68 10.54 -21.80 12.67
#